data_AF-A0A2B7ZYW2-F1
#
_entry.id   AF-A0A2B7ZYW2-F1
#
_cell.length_a   1.000
_cell.length_b   1.000
_cell.length_c   1.000
_cell.angle_alpha   90.00
_cell.angle_beta   90.00
_cell.angle_gamma   90.00
#
_symmetry.space_group_name_H-M   'P 1'
#
loop_
_entity.id
_entity.type
_entity.pdbx_description
1 polymer ?
#
loop_
_entity_poly.entity_id
_entity_poly.type
_entity_poly.pdbx_seq_one_letter_code
_entity_poly.pdbx_strand_id
1 'polypeptide(L)'
;MRKLLFYIILILLAENTLAQELNCKVTVNAAPVQTQDRAVFKDMERAIAQFMNTRKWTQDTYKNHEKINCSLFITLNNMPSYGNFEGSAQLTSSRPVYGTNYETRLINYADLDFNFQYQESQPMEYNDNSYISNLTSILAFYAYFVLTMDYDSFAELGGSPYLQKAYQVVNNAQNSGVNGWVLGAARNRYNLMESLNNPQNLDWRKGTYQYHRLALDVFDKTP
;
A
#
# COMPACT_ATOMS: atom_id res chain seq x y z
N MET A 1 -32.63 -33.52 17.51
CA MET A 1 -31.95 -33.41 16.20
C MET A 1 -32.05 -32.01 15.59
N ARG A 2 -33.24 -31.40 15.45
CA ARG A 2 -33.40 -30.02 14.93
C ARG A 2 -32.60 -28.93 15.67
N LYS A 3 -32.53 -28.99 17.01
CA LYS A 3 -31.74 -28.04 17.82
C LYS A 3 -30.23 -28.18 17.59
N LEU A 4 -29.74 -29.41 17.40
CA LEU A 4 -28.32 -29.69 17.13
C LEU A 4 -27.89 -29.14 15.75
N LEU A 5 -28.76 -29.31 14.74
CA LEU A 5 -28.59 -28.71 13.42
C LEU A 5 -28.50 -27.18 13.49
N PHE A 6 -29.31 -26.55 14.34
CA PHE A 6 -29.28 -25.10 14.54
C PHE A 6 -27.95 -24.62 15.16
N TYR A 7 -27.40 -25.36 16.14
CA TYR A 7 -26.08 -25.06 16.71
C TYR A 7 -24.93 -25.25 15.71
N ILE A 8 -25.00 -26.29 14.86
CA ILE A 8 -23.99 -26.54 13.81
C ILE A 8 -24.04 -25.41 12.75
N ILE A 9 -25.23 -24.96 12.37
CA ILE A 9 -25.41 -23.82 11.45
C ILE A 9 -24.89 -22.51 12.08
N LEU A 10 -25.09 -22.31 13.39
CA LEU A 10 -24.56 -21.14 14.10
C LEU A 10 -23.02 -21.12 14.15
N ILE A 11 -22.39 -22.30 14.29
CA ILE A 11 -20.93 -22.45 14.32
C ILE A 11 -20.34 -22.24 12.91
N LEU A 12 -21.04 -22.65 11.85
CA LEU A 12 -20.65 -22.41 10.46
C LEU A 12 -20.83 -20.93 10.03
N LEU A 13 -21.70 -20.18 10.70
CA LEU A 13 -21.87 -18.73 10.48
C LEU A 13 -20.84 -17.88 11.26
N ALA A 14 -20.03 -18.49 12.14
CA ALA A 14 -18.94 -17.83 12.85
C ALA A 14 -17.65 -17.77 12.02
N GLU A 15 -17.70 -18.05 10.72
CA GLU A 15 -16.54 -17.89 9.85
C GLU A 15 -16.13 -16.43 9.75
N ASN A 16 -15.02 -16.17 10.44
CA ASN A 16 -14.16 -15.00 10.47
C ASN A 16 -14.43 -13.98 9.35
N THR A 17 -14.96 -12.83 9.74
CA THR A 17 -14.79 -11.62 8.92
C THR A 17 -13.28 -11.37 8.78
N LEU A 18 -12.74 -11.65 7.60
CA LEU A 18 -11.39 -11.24 7.23
C LEU A 18 -11.38 -9.71 7.22
N ALA A 19 -10.93 -9.10 8.31
CA ALA A 19 -10.62 -7.69 8.26
C ALA A 19 -9.31 -7.54 7.50
N GLN A 20 -9.37 -6.75 6.44
CA GLN A 20 -8.23 -6.41 5.60
C GLN A 20 -7.26 -5.51 6.36
N GLU A 21 -5.99 -5.59 5.98
CA GLU A 21 -4.87 -5.05 6.74
C GLU A 21 -4.79 -3.53 6.62
N LEU A 22 -5.15 -2.98 5.46
CA LEU A 22 -5.00 -1.57 5.14
C LEU A 22 -6.31 -0.79 5.38
N ASN A 23 -6.14 0.42 5.89
CA ASN A 23 -7.14 1.47 5.89
C ASN A 23 -6.60 2.66 5.08
N CYS A 24 -6.56 2.47 3.77
CA CYS A 24 -6.02 3.42 2.80
C CYS A 24 -7.09 4.43 2.36
N LYS A 25 -6.86 5.71 2.68
CA LYS A 25 -7.65 6.82 2.14
C LYS A 25 -7.04 7.30 0.82
N VAL A 26 -7.79 7.11 -0.27
CA VAL A 26 -7.40 7.57 -1.61
C VAL A 26 -8.04 8.93 -1.89
N THR A 27 -7.31 9.82 -2.55
CA THR A 27 -7.84 11.09 -3.04
C THR A 27 -7.27 11.37 -4.42
N VAL A 28 -8.12 11.60 -5.41
CA VAL A 28 -7.70 11.90 -6.79
C VAL A 28 -7.94 13.37 -7.11
N ASN A 29 -6.87 14.13 -7.26
CA ASN A 29 -6.91 15.49 -7.78
C ASN A 29 -6.63 15.50 -9.29
N ALA A 30 -7.65 15.80 -10.08
CA ALA A 30 -7.55 15.91 -11.53
C ALA A 30 -7.90 17.32 -12.04
N ALA A 31 -7.77 18.37 -11.22
CA ALA A 31 -8.07 19.74 -11.64
C ALA A 31 -7.34 20.17 -12.95
N PRO A 32 -6.07 19.79 -13.20
CA PRO A 32 -5.37 20.14 -14.44
C PRO A 32 -5.88 19.39 -15.69
N VAL A 33 -6.50 18.22 -15.53
CA VAL A 33 -6.91 17.37 -16.66
C VAL A 33 -8.16 17.92 -17.33
N GLN A 34 -8.01 18.31 -18.60
CA GLN A 34 -9.09 18.82 -19.43
C GLN A 34 -9.87 17.65 -20.07
N THR A 35 -10.98 17.27 -19.45
CA THR A 35 -11.92 16.27 -19.98
C THR A 35 -13.36 16.65 -19.63
N GLN A 36 -14.31 16.29 -20.51
CA GLN A 36 -15.74 16.49 -20.27
C GLN A 36 -16.27 15.50 -19.23
N ASP A 37 -15.71 14.29 -19.20
CA ASP A 37 -16.09 13.25 -18.26
C ASP A 37 -15.28 13.39 -16.96
N ARG A 38 -15.86 14.06 -15.97
CA ARG A 38 -15.28 14.17 -14.63
C ARG A 38 -15.72 13.03 -13.70
N ALA A 39 -16.67 12.19 -14.12
CA ALA A 39 -17.19 11.10 -13.30
C ALA A 39 -16.15 10.00 -13.12
N VAL A 40 -15.36 9.74 -14.18
CA VAL A 40 -14.24 8.78 -14.19
C VAL A 40 -13.28 8.95 -13.02
N PHE A 41 -13.04 10.17 -12.54
CA PHE A 41 -12.10 10.42 -11.43
C PHE A 41 -12.66 9.97 -10.08
N LYS A 42 -13.97 10.11 -9.86
CA LYS A 42 -14.64 9.62 -8.65
C LYS A 42 -14.74 8.10 -8.65
N ASP A 43 -14.98 7.52 -9.82
CA ASP A 43 -14.96 6.07 -10.00
C ASP A 43 -13.55 5.52 -9.72
N MET A 44 -12.52 6.12 -10.34
CA MET A 44 -11.12 5.79 -10.11
C MET A 44 -10.73 5.86 -8.62
N GLU A 45 -11.10 6.92 -7.91
CA GLU A 45 -10.84 7.05 -6.47
C GLU A 45 -11.44 5.88 -5.68
N ARG A 46 -12.71 5.54 -5.96
CA ARG A 46 -13.41 4.43 -5.32
C ARG A 46 -12.78 3.09 -5.66
N ALA A 47 -12.47 2.86 -6.93
CA ALA A 47 -11.91 1.62 -7.41
C ALA A 47 -10.54 1.38 -6.77
N ILE A 48 -9.65 2.38 -6.79
CA ILE A 48 -8.32 2.30 -6.17
C ILE A 48 -8.45 2.05 -4.66
N ALA A 49 -9.33 2.76 -3.97
CA ALA A 49 -9.57 2.53 -2.55
C ALA A 49 -10.07 1.10 -2.27
N GLN A 50 -10.96 0.58 -3.13
CA GLN A 50 -11.44 -0.79 -3.02
C GLN A 50 -10.30 -1.79 -3.23
N PHE A 51 -9.46 -1.62 -4.24
CA PHE A 51 -8.31 -2.50 -4.49
C PHE A 51 -7.34 -2.54 -3.30
N MET A 52 -7.01 -1.38 -2.75
CA MET A 52 -6.11 -1.28 -1.60
C MET A 52 -6.69 -1.93 -0.33
N ASN A 53 -7.98 -1.72 -0.07
CA ASN A 53 -8.60 -2.04 1.22
C ASN A 53 -9.38 -3.36 1.25
N THR A 54 -9.65 -4.00 0.11
CA THR A 54 -10.45 -5.25 0.07
C THR A 54 -9.62 -6.48 -0.26
N ARG A 55 -8.43 -6.31 -0.86
CA ARG A 55 -7.50 -7.40 -1.13
C ARG A 55 -6.79 -7.82 0.15
N LYS A 56 -6.55 -9.12 0.30
CA LYS A 56 -5.70 -9.68 1.35
C LYS A 56 -4.23 -9.59 0.92
N TRP A 57 -3.41 -8.87 1.68
CA TRP A 57 -1.99 -8.67 1.36
C TRP A 57 -1.06 -9.57 2.18
N THR A 58 -1.54 -10.00 3.35
CA THR A 58 -0.82 -10.80 4.34
C THR A 58 -1.56 -12.13 4.60
N GLN A 59 -1.06 -12.95 5.52
CA GLN A 59 -1.86 -14.05 6.07
C GLN A 59 -2.43 -13.74 7.47
N ASP A 60 -2.05 -12.59 8.02
CA ASP A 60 -2.41 -12.19 9.37
C ASP A 60 -3.87 -11.73 9.42
N THR A 61 -4.46 -11.84 10.62
CA THR A 61 -5.84 -11.41 10.86
C THR A 61 -5.82 -10.13 11.65
N TYR A 62 -6.38 -9.07 11.07
CA TYR A 62 -6.41 -7.75 11.68
C TYR A 62 -7.76 -7.50 12.34
N LYS A 63 -7.76 -6.80 13.48
CA LYS A 63 -8.97 -6.13 13.99
C LYS A 63 -9.11 -4.76 13.35
N ASN A 64 -10.32 -4.20 13.38
CA ASN A 64 -10.57 -2.87 12.80
C ASN A 64 -9.67 -1.75 13.34
N HIS A 65 -9.27 -1.81 14.61
CA HIS A 65 -8.37 -0.82 15.22
C HIS A 65 -6.87 -1.14 15.00
N GLU A 66 -6.55 -2.32 14.49
CA GLU A 66 -5.17 -2.74 14.16
C GLU A 66 -4.83 -2.44 12.70
N LYS A 67 -5.83 -2.03 11.89
CA LYS A 67 -5.62 -1.69 10.48
C LYS A 67 -4.61 -0.57 10.32
N ILE A 68 -3.74 -0.71 9.33
CA ILE A 68 -2.67 0.23 9.05
C ILE A 68 -3.25 1.45 8.33
N ASN A 69 -3.16 2.63 8.95
CA ASN A 69 -3.64 3.86 8.37
C ASN A 69 -2.65 4.36 7.32
N CYS A 70 -3.13 4.51 6.08
CA CYS A 70 -2.35 5.11 5.00
C CYS A 70 -3.20 6.04 4.14
N SER A 71 -2.55 6.96 3.44
CA SER A 71 -3.22 7.85 2.50
C SER A 71 -2.44 7.92 1.20
N LEU A 72 -3.18 7.80 0.10
CA LEU A 72 -2.68 7.88 -1.27
C LEU A 72 -3.32 9.10 -1.94
N PHE A 73 -2.52 10.15 -2.13
CA PHE A 73 -2.95 11.36 -2.82
C PHE A 73 -2.41 11.36 -4.24
N ILE A 74 -3.28 11.22 -5.22
CA ILE A 74 -2.94 11.13 -6.65
C ILE A 74 -3.21 12.49 -7.28
N THR A 75 -2.24 13.03 -8.00
CA THR A 75 -2.40 14.25 -8.81
C THR A 75 -2.25 13.88 -10.27
N LEU A 76 -3.34 13.99 -11.03
CA LEU A 76 -3.33 13.79 -12.47
C LEU A 76 -2.99 15.11 -13.15
N ASN A 77 -1.91 15.10 -13.92
CA ASN A 77 -1.39 16.27 -14.61
C ASN A 77 -1.89 16.33 -16.04
N ASN A 78 -2.02 15.18 -16.70
CA ASN A 78 -2.37 15.10 -18.11
C ASN A 78 -3.14 13.82 -18.44
N MET A 79 -3.86 13.84 -19.56
CA MET A 79 -4.54 12.69 -20.16
C MET A 79 -4.21 12.65 -21.66
N PRO A 80 -3.04 12.09 -22.05
CA PRO A 80 -2.56 12.15 -23.43
C PRO A 80 -3.50 11.46 -24.43
N SER A 81 -4.24 10.46 -23.98
CA SER A 81 -5.32 9.84 -24.74
C SER A 81 -6.39 9.31 -23.78
N TYR A 82 -7.59 9.07 -24.29
CA TYR A 82 -8.69 8.58 -23.46
C TYR A 82 -8.29 7.29 -22.71
N GLY A 83 -8.51 7.30 -21.40
CA GLY A 83 -8.15 6.19 -20.51
C GLY A 83 -6.67 6.09 -20.13
N ASN A 84 -5.78 6.94 -20.68
CA ASN A 84 -4.37 7.02 -20.29
C ASN A 84 -4.15 8.27 -19.46
N PHE A 85 -3.58 8.11 -18.27
CA PHE A 85 -3.36 9.19 -17.32
C PHE A 85 -1.89 9.31 -16.95
N GLU A 86 -1.43 10.55 -16.83
CA GLU A 86 -0.08 10.88 -16.38
C GLU A 86 -0.16 11.77 -15.16
N GLY A 87 0.68 11.48 -14.16
CA GLY A 87 0.56 12.13 -12.88
C GLY A 87 1.64 11.74 -11.89
N SER A 88 1.42 12.17 -10.65
CA SER A 88 2.24 11.83 -9.51
C SER A 88 1.35 11.32 -8.37
N ALA A 89 1.97 10.60 -7.43
CA ALA A 89 1.32 10.11 -6.24
C ALA A 89 2.15 10.43 -4.99
N GLN A 90 1.45 10.74 -3.90
CA GLN A 90 2.04 10.88 -2.58
C GLN A 90 1.46 9.81 -1.67
N LEU A 91 2.31 8.88 -1.23
CA LEU A 91 1.96 7.85 -0.28
C LEU A 91 2.42 8.28 1.12
N THR A 92 1.51 8.20 2.08
CA THR A 92 1.82 8.41 3.49
C THR A 92 1.24 7.28 4.34
N SER A 93 1.93 6.92 5.42
CA SER A 93 1.39 6.02 6.44
C SER A 93 1.80 6.48 7.83
N SER A 94 0.96 6.15 8.80
CA SER A 94 1.18 6.45 10.21
C SER A 94 0.80 5.26 11.07
N ARG A 95 1.36 5.25 12.28
CA ARG A 95 0.94 4.34 13.35
C ARG A 95 0.76 5.10 14.66
N PRO A 96 -0.12 4.63 15.55
CA PRO A 96 -0.22 5.18 16.89
C PRO A 96 1.03 4.82 17.71
N VAL A 97 1.44 5.75 18.57
CA VAL A 97 2.43 5.50 19.62
C VAL A 97 1.75 4.88 20.82
N TYR A 98 2.29 3.76 21.31
CA TYR A 98 1.66 2.95 22.35
C TYR A 98 1.35 3.77 23.61
N GLY A 99 0.12 3.63 24.12
CA GLY A 99 -0.33 4.30 25.34
C GLY A 99 -0.67 5.80 25.16
N THR A 100 -0.67 6.32 23.94
CA THR A 100 -0.95 7.74 23.66
C THR A 100 -1.98 7.91 22.55
N ASN A 101 -2.50 9.14 22.40
CA ASN A 101 -3.32 9.55 21.24
C ASN A 101 -2.45 10.12 20.09
N TYR A 102 -1.13 10.00 20.18
CA TYR A 102 -0.20 10.55 19.20
C TYR A 102 0.04 9.53 18.07
N GLU A 103 0.00 10.01 16.83
CA GLU A 103 0.41 9.24 15.66
C GLU A 103 1.77 9.70 15.16
N THR A 104 2.62 8.73 14.82
CA THR A 104 3.93 8.95 14.20
C THR A 104 3.92 8.48 12.75
N ARG A 105 4.66 9.19 11.89
CA ARG A 105 4.72 8.93 10.45
C ARG A 105 5.77 7.87 10.14
N LEU A 106 5.37 6.84 9.39
CA LEU A 106 6.26 5.80 8.89
C LEU A 106 6.71 6.08 7.46
N ILE A 107 5.79 6.51 6.60
CA ILE A 107 6.06 6.77 5.18
C ILE A 107 5.65 8.19 4.82
N ASN A 108 6.49 8.82 4.00
CA ASN A 108 6.17 10.01 3.22
C ASN A 108 6.90 9.94 1.88
N TYR A 109 6.33 9.18 0.94
CA TYR A 109 6.96 8.85 -0.34
C TYR A 109 6.26 9.58 -1.50
N ALA A 110 7.06 10.32 -2.26
CA ALA A 110 6.62 10.99 -3.47
C ALA A 110 7.03 10.16 -4.70
N ASP A 111 6.05 9.76 -5.48
CA ASP A 111 6.20 9.04 -6.73
C ASP A 111 5.86 9.98 -7.89
N LEU A 112 6.86 10.35 -8.68
CA LEU A 112 6.69 11.26 -9.82
C LEU A 112 6.31 10.53 -11.11
N ASP A 113 6.43 9.20 -11.13
CA ASP A 113 6.22 8.37 -12.33
C ASP A 113 4.93 7.54 -12.18
N PHE A 114 3.80 8.22 -11.93
CA PHE A 114 2.48 7.60 -11.74
C PHE A 114 1.66 7.65 -13.03
N ASN A 115 2.14 6.96 -14.06
CA ASN A 115 1.48 6.89 -15.37
C ASN A 115 0.72 5.57 -15.49
N PHE A 116 -0.54 5.58 -15.91
CA PHE A 116 -1.34 4.36 -15.94
C PHE A 116 -2.53 4.42 -16.89
N GLN A 117 -3.08 3.26 -17.17
CA GLN A 117 -4.34 3.09 -17.89
C GLN A 117 -5.47 2.80 -16.91
N TYR A 118 -6.62 3.43 -17.12
CA TYR A 118 -7.84 3.18 -16.36
C TYR A 118 -9.07 3.32 -17.26
N GLN A 119 -9.95 2.33 -17.16
CA GLN A 119 -11.25 2.32 -17.82
C GLN A 119 -12.31 1.94 -16.79
N GLU A 120 -13.41 2.71 -16.77
CA GLU A 120 -14.53 2.43 -15.86
C GLU A 120 -15.08 1.03 -16.09
N SER A 121 -15.54 0.40 -15.01
CA SER A 121 -16.08 -0.98 -15.01
C SER A 121 -15.08 -2.09 -15.39
N GLN A 122 -13.83 -1.77 -15.72
CA GLN A 122 -12.80 -2.79 -15.91
C GLN A 122 -12.31 -3.28 -14.53
N PRO A 123 -12.28 -4.61 -14.28
CA PRO A 123 -11.76 -5.12 -13.03
C PRO A 123 -10.25 -4.85 -12.90
N MET A 124 -9.82 -4.43 -11.71
CA MET A 124 -8.40 -4.27 -11.39
C MET A 124 -7.77 -5.60 -11.02
N GLU A 125 -7.25 -6.29 -12.02
CA GLU A 125 -6.57 -7.57 -11.85
C GLU A 125 -5.10 -7.41 -11.43
N TYR A 126 -4.67 -8.24 -10.49
CA TYR A 126 -3.29 -8.27 -10.02
C TYR A 126 -2.88 -9.70 -9.65
N ASN A 127 -1.64 -10.05 -10.01
CA ASN A 127 -1.00 -11.31 -9.73
C ASN A 127 0.41 -11.05 -9.19
N ASP A 128 0.76 -11.66 -8.07
CA ASP A 128 2.05 -11.47 -7.41
C ASP A 128 3.25 -11.94 -8.25
N ASN A 129 3.03 -12.87 -9.17
CA ASN A 129 4.08 -13.51 -9.98
C ASN A 129 4.17 -12.98 -11.42
N SER A 130 3.26 -12.08 -11.83
CA SER A 130 3.24 -11.60 -13.21
C SER A 130 2.75 -10.17 -13.32
N TYR A 131 3.39 -9.38 -14.19
CA TYR A 131 2.92 -8.06 -14.56
C TYR A 131 1.67 -8.16 -15.43
N ILE A 132 0.56 -7.55 -14.99
CA ILE A 132 -0.71 -7.48 -15.75
C ILE A 132 -0.95 -6.05 -16.22
N SER A 133 -0.97 -5.10 -15.28
CA SER A 133 -1.19 -3.69 -15.57
C SER A 133 -0.28 -2.82 -14.72
N ASN A 134 -0.02 -1.61 -15.20
CA ASN A 134 0.82 -0.67 -14.46
C ASN A 134 0.13 -0.19 -13.18
N LEU A 135 -1.14 0.19 -13.25
CA LEU A 135 -1.89 0.71 -12.09
C LEU A 135 -1.87 -0.30 -10.95
N THR A 136 -2.27 -1.55 -11.23
CA THR A 136 -2.38 -2.56 -10.18
C THR A 136 -1.02 -2.98 -9.62
N SER A 137 0.03 -2.95 -10.44
CA SER A 137 1.40 -3.17 -9.98
C SER A 137 1.89 -2.04 -9.07
N ILE A 138 1.62 -0.77 -9.40
CA ILE A 138 1.98 0.37 -8.53
C ILE A 138 1.26 0.27 -7.18
N LEU A 139 -0.04 -0.03 -7.21
CA LEU A 139 -0.84 -0.15 -5.99
C LEU A 139 -0.38 -1.32 -5.11
N ALA A 140 -0.08 -2.47 -5.70
CA ALA A 140 0.49 -3.60 -4.96
C ALA A 140 1.86 -3.28 -4.36
N PHE A 141 2.71 -2.57 -5.11
CA PHE A 141 3.97 -2.06 -4.59
C PHE A 141 3.76 -1.15 -3.38
N TYR A 142 2.82 -0.21 -3.41
CA TYR A 142 2.51 0.64 -2.26
C TYR A 142 1.98 -0.16 -1.07
N ALA A 143 1.12 -1.15 -1.30
CA ALA A 143 0.62 -2.02 -0.23
C ALA A 143 1.77 -2.75 0.47
N TYR A 144 2.66 -3.39 -0.28
CA TYR A 144 3.80 -4.11 0.29
C TYR A 144 4.84 -3.19 0.91
N PHE A 145 5.02 -1.97 0.39
CA PHE A 145 5.89 -0.99 1.02
C PHE A 145 5.33 -0.50 2.37
N VAL A 146 4.03 -0.21 2.45
CA VAL A 146 3.35 0.12 3.71
C VAL A 146 3.52 -1.00 4.73
N LEU A 147 3.28 -2.25 4.33
CA LEU A 147 3.45 -3.42 5.20
C LEU A 147 4.89 -3.60 5.66
N THR A 148 5.87 -3.38 4.78
CA THR A 148 7.30 -3.46 5.13
C THR A 148 7.62 -2.51 6.28
N MET A 149 7.25 -1.24 6.12
CA MET A 149 7.57 -0.21 7.11
C MET A 149 6.78 -0.38 8.40
N ASP A 150 5.53 -0.83 8.32
CA ASP A 150 4.71 -1.09 9.48
C ASP A 150 5.32 -2.21 10.34
N TYR A 151 5.60 -3.37 9.76
CA TYR A 151 6.16 -4.50 10.50
C TYR A 151 7.58 -4.22 11.02
N ASP A 152 8.42 -3.51 10.25
CA ASP A 152 9.73 -3.06 10.73
C ASP A 152 9.62 -2.11 11.92
N SER A 153 8.53 -1.37 12.05
CA SER A 153 8.33 -0.50 13.21
C SER A 153 7.97 -1.26 14.49
N PHE A 154 7.44 -2.49 14.39
CA PHE A 154 7.03 -3.31 15.54
C PHE A 154 8.04 -4.41 15.91
N ALA A 155 8.86 -4.85 14.97
CA ALA A 155 9.91 -5.84 15.19
C ALA A 155 11.13 -5.54 14.32
N GLU A 156 12.33 -5.81 14.83
CA GLU A 156 13.56 -5.63 14.05
C GLU A 156 13.51 -6.47 12.76
N LEU A 157 13.51 -5.79 11.61
CA LEU A 157 13.40 -6.39 10.27
C LEU A 157 12.13 -7.23 10.05
N GLY A 158 11.07 -7.00 10.82
CA GLY A 158 9.81 -7.75 10.73
C GLY A 158 9.12 -7.66 9.37
N GLY A 159 9.35 -6.58 8.61
CA GLY A 159 8.77 -6.34 7.30
C GLY A 159 9.45 -7.07 6.14
N SER A 160 10.51 -7.85 6.41
CA SER A 160 11.31 -8.49 5.36
C SER A 160 10.50 -9.39 4.39
N PRO A 161 9.48 -10.16 4.82
CA PRO A 161 8.64 -10.91 3.88
C PRO A 161 7.90 -10.01 2.88
N TYR A 162 7.43 -8.84 3.32
CA TYR A 162 6.72 -7.89 2.46
C TYR A 162 7.67 -7.10 1.58
N LEU A 163 8.89 -6.83 2.06
CA LEU A 163 9.93 -6.23 1.24
C LEU A 163 10.27 -7.13 0.04
N GLN A 164 10.37 -8.45 0.25
CA GLN A 164 10.60 -9.40 -0.83
C GLN A 164 9.45 -9.40 -1.85
N LYS A 165 8.19 -9.30 -1.39
CA LYS A 165 7.05 -9.17 -2.30
C LYS A 165 7.07 -7.86 -3.08
N ALA A 166 7.39 -6.74 -2.44
CA ALA A 166 7.54 -5.45 -3.11
C ALA A 166 8.65 -5.49 -4.18
N TYR A 167 9.77 -6.14 -3.85
CA TYR A 167 10.87 -6.38 -4.78
C TYR A 167 10.45 -7.25 -5.96
N GLN A 168 9.66 -8.30 -5.71
CA GLN A 168 9.09 -9.14 -6.77
C GLN A 168 8.20 -8.33 -7.72
N VAL A 169 7.37 -7.42 -7.21
CA VAL A 169 6.57 -6.52 -8.05
C VAL A 169 7.43 -5.68 -8.98
N VAL A 170 8.51 -5.10 -8.45
CA VAL A 170 9.47 -4.33 -9.26
C VAL A 170 10.07 -5.21 -10.36
N ASN A 171 10.57 -6.41 -10.02
CA ASN A 171 11.18 -7.33 -10.99
C ASN A 171 10.20 -7.76 -12.09
N ASN A 172 8.95 -8.06 -11.74
CA ASN A 172 7.92 -8.41 -12.72
C ASN A 172 7.65 -7.25 -13.68
N ALA A 173 7.67 -6.01 -13.17
CA ALA A 173 7.36 -4.82 -13.94
C ALA A 173 8.53 -4.27 -14.79
N GLN A 174 9.79 -4.67 -14.52
CA GLN A 174 10.96 -4.16 -15.25
C GLN A 174 10.84 -4.34 -16.77
N ASN A 175 10.36 -5.50 -17.23
CA ASN A 175 10.23 -5.80 -18.66
C ASN A 175 9.18 -4.94 -19.39
N SER A 176 8.30 -4.25 -18.65
CA SER A 176 7.34 -3.31 -19.25
C SER A 176 8.03 -2.08 -19.86
N GLY A 177 9.25 -1.75 -19.43
CA GLY A 177 9.97 -0.54 -19.84
C GLY A 177 9.33 0.77 -19.34
N VAL A 178 8.28 0.70 -18.51
CA VAL A 178 7.60 1.89 -17.99
C VAL A 178 8.48 2.58 -16.94
N ASN A 179 8.57 3.91 -17.03
CA ASN A 179 9.29 4.74 -16.09
C ASN A 179 8.86 4.46 -14.64
N GLY A 180 9.81 4.52 -13.73
CA GLY A 180 9.62 4.20 -12.32
C GLY A 180 10.02 2.76 -11.94
N TRP A 181 9.93 1.80 -12.87
CA TRP A 181 10.29 0.38 -12.62
C TRP A 181 11.67 -0.02 -13.08
N VAL A 182 12.23 0.73 -14.03
CA VAL A 182 13.57 0.51 -14.57
C VAL A 182 14.58 1.44 -13.88
N LEU A 183 15.86 1.10 -14.01
CA LEU A 183 16.94 2.00 -13.61
C LEU A 183 16.79 3.33 -14.38
N GLY A 184 16.73 4.44 -13.65
CA GLY A 184 16.44 5.76 -14.22
C GLY A 184 16.73 6.87 -13.22
N ALA A 185 15.77 7.76 -13.01
CA ALA A 185 15.89 8.85 -12.04
C ALA A 185 16.29 8.33 -10.64
N ALA A 186 17.11 9.11 -9.92
CA ALA A 186 17.60 8.73 -8.60
C ALA A 186 16.50 8.39 -7.58
N ARG A 187 15.30 8.98 -7.75
CA ARG A 187 14.10 8.69 -6.94
C ARG A 187 13.07 7.99 -7.80
N ASN A 188 13.03 6.66 -7.72
CA ASN A 188 12.01 5.84 -8.36
C ASN A 188 11.73 4.58 -7.53
N ARG A 189 10.71 3.81 -7.92
CA ARG A 189 10.25 2.62 -7.17
C ARG A 189 11.34 1.53 -7.13
N TYR A 190 12.07 1.36 -8.23
CA TYR A 190 13.22 0.44 -8.32
C TYR A 190 14.32 0.77 -7.31
N ASN A 191 14.84 2.00 -7.33
CA ASN A 191 15.92 2.46 -6.47
C ASN A 191 15.53 2.41 -4.98
N LEU A 192 14.25 2.67 -4.66
CA LEU A 192 13.75 2.55 -3.30
C LEU A 192 13.86 1.11 -2.79
N MET A 193 13.40 0.12 -3.56
CA MET A 193 13.46 -1.29 -3.12
C MET A 193 14.88 -1.83 -3.09
N GLU A 194 15.69 -1.50 -4.09
CA GLU A 194 17.12 -1.81 -4.08
C GLU A 194 17.79 -1.26 -2.81
N SER A 195 17.50 0.00 -2.45
CA SER A 195 18.07 0.61 -1.25
C SER A 195 17.61 -0.07 0.04
N LEU A 196 16.33 -0.45 0.15
CA LEU A 196 15.80 -1.14 1.34
C LEU A 196 16.27 -2.59 1.46
N ASN A 197 16.51 -3.27 0.35
CA ASN A 197 16.98 -4.65 0.30
C ASN A 197 18.51 -4.77 0.43
N ASN A 198 19.26 -3.69 0.18
CA ASN A 198 20.71 -3.69 0.29
C ASN A 198 21.17 -3.94 1.74
N PRO A 199 21.98 -4.98 2.00
CA PRO A 199 22.53 -5.26 3.33
C PRO A 199 23.26 -4.09 3.99
N GLN A 200 23.86 -3.20 3.21
CA GLN A 200 24.57 -2.01 3.70
C GLN A 200 23.62 -0.97 4.33
N ASN A 201 22.34 -1.01 3.98
CA ASN A 201 21.32 -0.07 4.47
C ASN A 201 20.43 -0.68 5.56
N LEU A 202 20.75 -1.89 6.05
CA LEU A 202 19.95 -2.56 7.08
C LEU A 202 19.77 -1.74 8.35
N ASP A 203 20.79 -0.97 8.73
CA ASP A 203 20.76 -0.14 9.93
C ASP A 203 19.65 0.91 9.88
N TRP A 204 19.24 1.36 8.68
CA TRP A 204 18.09 2.26 8.54
C TRP A 204 16.78 1.55 8.93
N ARG A 205 16.58 0.30 8.49
CA ARG A 205 15.40 -0.51 8.84
C ARG A 205 15.42 -0.87 10.33
N LYS A 206 16.57 -1.25 10.88
CA LYS A 206 16.74 -1.46 12.33
C LYS A 206 16.46 -0.20 13.13
N GLY A 207 16.91 0.95 12.63
CA GLY A 207 16.62 2.26 13.21
C GLY A 207 15.12 2.57 13.26
N THR A 208 14.34 2.09 12.28
CA THR A 208 12.88 2.21 12.29
C THR A 208 12.27 1.49 13.49
N TYR A 209 12.69 0.27 13.77
CA TYR A 209 12.29 -0.48 14.97
C TYR A 209 12.71 0.24 16.26
N GLN A 210 13.99 0.63 16.34
CA GLN A 210 14.55 1.28 17.53
C GLN A 210 13.82 2.58 17.86
N TYR A 211 13.58 3.44 16.86
CA TYR A 211 12.90 4.71 17.03
C TYR A 211 11.44 4.54 17.46
N HIS A 212 10.68 3.69 16.77
CA HIS A 212 9.25 3.56 17.02
C HIS A 212 8.94 2.71 18.25
N ARG A 213 9.53 1.52 18.35
CA ARG A 213 9.18 0.54 19.39
C ARG A 213 10.01 0.69 20.66
N LEU A 214 11.30 1.01 20.53
CA LEU A 214 12.21 1.07 21.68
C LEU A 214 12.42 2.48 22.24
N ALA A 215 12.01 3.53 21.52
CA ALA A 215 12.02 4.89 22.02
C ALA A 215 10.60 5.43 22.21
N LEU A 216 9.84 5.65 21.13
CA LEU A 216 8.52 6.30 21.23
C LEU A 216 7.51 5.52 22.09
N ASP A 217 7.37 4.21 21.87
CA ASP A 217 6.40 3.37 22.59
C ASP A 217 6.72 3.20 24.10
N VAL A 218 7.94 3.51 24.53
CA VAL A 218 8.37 3.41 25.94
C VAL A 218 8.64 4.78 26.58
N PHE A 219 8.48 5.87 25.82
CA PHE A 219 8.84 7.22 26.25
C PHE A 219 8.14 7.64 27.55
N ASP A 220 6.88 7.27 27.74
CA ASP A 220 6.13 7.55 28.98
C ASP A 220 6.70 6.82 30.21
N LYS A 221 7.34 5.66 30.02
CA LYS A 221 7.93 4.84 31.08
C LYS A 221 9.39 5.21 31.36
N THR A 222 10.12 5.55 30.31
CA THR A 222 11.55 5.89 30.33
C THR A 222 11.80 7.04 29.35
N PRO A 223 11.55 8.29 29.76
CA PRO A 223 11.68 9.47 28.89
C PRO A 223 13.14 9.85 28.60
#